data_AF-A0A949DB77-F1
#
_entry.id   AF-A0A949DB77-F1
#
_cell.length_a   1.000
_cell.length_b   1.000
_cell.length_c   1.000
_cell.angle_alpha   90.00
_cell.angle_beta   90.00
_cell.angle_gamma   90.00
#
_symmetry.space_group_name_H-M   'P 1'
#
loop_
_entity.id
_entity.type
_entity.pdbx_description
1 polymer ?
#
loop_
_entity_poly.entity_id
_entity_poly.type
_entity_poly.pdbx_seq_one_letter_code
_entity_poly.pdbx_strand_id
1 'polypeptide(L)' 'IRKGVEALAKHLNSYETYLQKMGSNLGTTVKMYNSAYKEFGKIDKDVMKITEGESKMKVKEIDKPMVE' A
#
# COMPACT_ATOMS: atom_id res chain seq x y z
N ILE A 1 -42.32 -4.72 0.33
CA ILE A 1 -41.46 -3.53 0.07
C ILE A 1 -40.47 -3.30 1.22
N ARG A 2 -40.92 -3.03 2.45
CA ARG A 2 -40.06 -2.72 3.62
C ARG A 2 -38.92 -3.71 3.90
N LYS A 3 -39.21 -5.02 3.92
CA LYS A 3 -38.19 -6.08 4.13
C LYS A 3 -37.08 -6.10 3.07
N GLY A 4 -37.41 -5.76 1.82
CA GLY A 4 -36.42 -5.72 0.72
C GLY A 4 -35.47 -4.54 0.84
N VAL A 5 -35.99 -3.39 1.31
CA VAL A 5 -35.19 -2.19 1.56
C VAL A 5 -34.23 -2.40 2.74
N GLU A 6 -34.69 -3.03 3.82
CA GLU A 6 -33.85 -3.36 4.98
C GLU A 6 -32.72 -4.34 4.62
N ALA A 7 -33.01 -5.36 3.82
CA ALA A 7 -31.99 -6.30 3.34
C ALA A 7 -30.94 -5.59 2.46
N LEU A 8 -31.38 -4.71 1.56
CA LEU A 8 -30.47 -3.95 0.70
C LEU A 8 -29.58 -2.99 1.52
N ALA A 9 -30.14 -2.30 2.51
CA ALA A 9 -29.39 -1.43 3.41
C ALA A 9 -28.29 -2.20 4.16
N LYS A 10 -28.60 -3.41 4.65
CA LYS A 10 -27.61 -4.28 5.30
C LYS A 10 -26.48 -4.68 4.33
N HIS A 11 -26.81 -4.99 3.09
CA HIS A 11 -25.80 -5.32 2.07
C HIS A 11 -24.89 -4.13 1.78
N LEU A 12 -25.45 -2.95 1.56
CA LEU A 12 -24.67 -1.72 1.31
C LEU A 12 -23.67 -1.44 2.45
N ASN A 13 -24.14 -1.46 3.70
CA ASN A 13 -23.26 -1.23 4.86
C ASN A 13 -22.16 -2.29 4.99
N SER A 14 -22.47 -3.54 4.65
CA SER A 14 -21.48 -4.62 4.67
C SER A 14 -20.39 -4.38 3.62
N TYR A 15 -20.77 -4.00 2.40
CA TYR A 15 -19.83 -3.67 1.32
C TYR A 15 -18.98 -2.44 1.66
N GLU A 16 -19.56 -1.39 2.21
CA GLU A 16 -18.83 -0.21 2.68
C GLU A 16 -17.76 -0.59 3.71
N THR A 17 -18.11 -1.43 4.68
CA THR A 17 -17.14 -1.95 5.67
C THR A 17 -16.00 -2.73 5.01
N TYR A 18 -16.30 -3.54 3.99
CA TYR A 18 -15.26 -4.26 3.25
C TYR A 18 -14.35 -3.31 2.47
N LEU A 19 -14.91 -2.27 1.84
CA LEU A 19 -14.14 -1.25 1.11
C LEU A 19 -13.22 -0.45 2.04
N GLN A 20 -13.70 -0.08 3.23
CA GLN A 20 -12.86 0.58 4.26
C GLN A 20 -11.68 -0.30 4.67
N LYS A 21 -11.93 -1.59 4.96
CA LYS A 21 -10.86 -2.56 5.28
C LYS A 21 -9.87 -2.73 4.13
N MET A 22 -10.37 -2.78 2.90
CA MET A 22 -9.54 -2.89 1.70
C MET A 22 -8.62 -1.66 1.55
N GLY A 23 -9.14 -0.45 1.76
CA GLY A 23 -8.34 0.78 1.77
C GLY A 23 -7.21 0.72 2.81
N SER A 24 -7.51 0.26 4.03
CA SER A 24 -6.50 0.06 5.08
C SER A 24 -5.41 -0.95 4.68
N ASN A 25 -5.81 -2.07 4.06
CA ASN A 25 -4.85 -3.09 3.60
C ASN A 25 -3.95 -2.55 2.49
N LEU A 26 -4.51 -1.81 1.53
CA LEU A 26 -3.72 -1.16 0.49
C LEU A 26 -2.71 -0.16 1.07
N GLY A 27 -3.11 0.64 2.07
CA GLY A 27 -2.20 1.52 2.79
C GLY A 27 -1.05 0.77 3.47
N THR A 28 -1.31 -0.45 3.95
CA THR A 28 -0.27 -1.33 4.52
C THR A 28 0.66 -1.86 3.44
N THR A 29 0.14 -2.33 2.31
CA THR A 29 0.94 -2.79 1.16
C THR A 29 1.85 -1.68 0.63
N VAL A 30 1.34 -0.46 0.50
CA VAL A 30 2.14 0.72 0.11
C VAL A 30 3.28 0.97 1.09
N LYS A 31 3.00 0.91 2.40
CA LYS A 31 4.04 1.07 3.43
C LYS A 31 5.13 -0.01 3.29
N MET A 32 4.72 -1.26 3.11
CA MET A 32 5.66 -2.37 2.91
C MET A 32 6.52 -2.17 1.66
N TYR A 33 5.91 -1.77 0.54
CA TYR A 33 6.62 -1.46 -0.70
C TYR A 33 7.67 -0.36 -0.49
N ASN A 34 7.28 0.79 0.09
CA ASN A 34 8.21 1.91 0.30
C ASN A 34 9.36 1.54 1.24
N SER A 35 9.09 0.78 2.31
CA SER A 35 10.14 0.30 3.21
C SER A 35 11.09 -0.67 2.50
N ALA A 36 10.56 -1.65 1.75
CA ALA A 36 11.38 -2.61 1.01
C ALA A 36 12.27 -1.90 -0.03
N TYR A 37 11.73 -0.90 -0.72
CA TYR A 37 12.48 -0.14 -1.72
C TYR A 37 13.61 0.71 -1.09
N LYS A 38 13.41 1.22 0.13
CA LYS A 38 14.47 1.89 0.91
C LYS A 38 15.58 0.94 1.30
N GLU A 39 15.25 -0.25 1.83
CA GLU A 39 16.25 -1.26 2.18
C GLU A 39 17.01 -1.75 0.95
N PHE A 40 16.31 -1.93 -0.19
CA PHE A 40 16.95 -2.29 -1.45
C PHE A 40 17.97 -1.24 -1.91
N GLY A 41 17.68 0.05 -1.76
CA GLY A 41 18.64 1.13 -2.02
C GLY A 41 19.86 1.12 -1.09
N LYS A 42 19.75 0.58 0.13
CA LYS A 42 20.92 0.39 1.01
C LYS A 42 21.80 -0.75 0.52
N ILE A 43 21.19 -1.86 0.08
CA ILE A 43 21.92 -2.98 -0.51
C ILE A 43 22.74 -2.52 -1.71
N ASP A 44 22.15 -1.71 -2.62
CA ASP A 44 22.88 -1.14 -3.76
C ASP A 44 24.13 -0.37 -3.30
N LYS A 45 24.01 0.50 -2.28
CA LYS A 45 25.16 1.22 -1.72
C LYS A 45 26.22 0.29 -1.15
N ASP A 46 25.83 -0.77 -0.45
CA ASP A 46 26.79 -1.71 0.14
C ASP A 46 27.50 -2.53 -0.93
N VAL A 47 26.81 -2.95 -1.99
CA VAL A 47 27.44 -3.58 -3.16
C VAL A 47 28.43 -2.60 -3.82
N MET A 48 28.05 -1.33 -3.99
CA MET A 48 28.92 -0.34 -4.63
C MET A 48 30.19 -0.04 -3.83
N LYS A 49 30.13 -0.07 -2.49
CA LYS A 49 31.34 0.02 -1.64
C LYS A 49 32.30 -1.15 -1.87
N ILE A 50 31.78 -2.34 -2.17
CA ILE A 50 32.60 -3.54 -2.43
C ILE A 50 33.21 -3.49 -3.84
N THR A 51 32.46 -2.99 -4.83
CA THR A 51 32.89 -2.98 -6.23
C THR A 51 33.57 -1.68 -6.67
N GLU A 52 33.82 -0.74 -5.74
CA GLU A 52 34.37 0.61 -5.99
C GLU A 52 33.59 1.39 -7.10
N GLY A 53 32.28 1.15 -7.18
CA GLY A 53 31.40 1.70 -8.21
C GLY A 53 30.54 2.87 -7.72
N GLU A 54 29.81 3.50 -8.65
CA GLU A 54 28.83 4.54 -8.32
C GLU A 54 27.40 3.99 -8.24
N SER A 55 26.68 4.37 -7.19
CA SER A 55 25.26 4.04 -7.02
C SER A 55 24.39 4.83 -8.01
N LYS A 56 23.58 4.13 -8.80
CA LYS A 56 22.65 4.72 -9.77
C LYS A 56 21.18 4.55 -9.36
N MET A 57 20.93 3.85 -8.26
CA MET A 57 19.57 3.55 -7.82
C MET A 57 18.92 4.76 -7.16
N LYS A 58 17.78 5.18 -7.72
CA LYS A 58 16.89 6.18 -7.09
C LYS A 58 15.79 5.46 -6.33
N VAL A 59 15.74 5.64 -5.02
CA VAL A 59 14.62 5.17 -4.19
C VAL A 59 13.34 5.86 -4.65
N LYS A 60 12.33 5.07 -5.00
CA LYS A 60 10.99 5.49 -5.40
C LYS A 60 10.05 5.20 -4.24
N GLU A 61 9.15 6.13 -3.99
CA GLU A 61 8.05 5.96 -3.06
C GLU A 61 6.74 6.11 -3.84
N ILE A 62 5.74 5.34 -3.42
CA ILE A 62 4.36 5.48 -3.90
C ILE A 62 3.51 6.05 -2.77
N ASP A 63 2.55 6.90 -3.14
CA ASP A 63 1.62 7.47 -2.20
C ASP A 63 0.61 6.43 -1.72
N LYS A 64 0.18 6.58 -0.48
CA LYS A 64 -0.90 5.75 0.06
C LYS A 64 -2.23 6.15 -0.60
N PRO A 65 -3.16 5.20 -0.75
CA PRO A 65 -4.50 5.56 -1.21
C PRO A 65 -5.11 6.60 -0.26
N MET A 66 -5.56 7.72 -0.84
CA MET A 66 -6.38 8.70 -0.14
C MET A 66 -7.79 8.14 -0.08
N VAL A 67 -8.18 7.65 1.10
CA VAL A 67 -9.55 7.27 1.39
C VAL A 67 -10.13 8.47 2.15
N GLU A 68 -11.00 9.26 1.50
CA GLU A 68 -11.84 10.24 2.20
C GLU A 68 -12.89 9.53 3.06
#